data_AF-A0A2V8V341-F1
#
_entry.id   AF-A0A2V8V341-F1
#
_cell.length_a   1.000
_cell.length_b   1.000
_cell.length_c   1.000
_cell.angle_alpha   90.00
_cell.angle_beta   90.00
_cell.angle_gamma   90.00
#
_symmetry.space_group_name_H-M   'P 1'
#
loop_
_entity.id
_entity.type
_entity.pdbx_description
1 polymer ?
#
loop_
_entity_poly.entity_id
_entity_poly.type
_entity_poly.pdbx_seq_one_letter_code
_entity_poly.pdbx_strand_id
1 'polypeptide(L)'
;MERQATEARDSATHQALAVQASIAEATRAAGVMERVAAAMATSAESVRESVTISKDIATTQKFATELQSRAYLSVFFDSAIYQDVNHVFEATAVIRNHGNTPAYDVVFKATAQIVPVPFPEDFAYPLPDDSAGGSVSLIAPGATKLVHRAVAERIPDNEVDTVKRGGPPRSFAMWGIVNYRDAFNKTRHIKFAFTVYWQPWVAGMEKDRDGNLRPEPQYSRDTAHHNEAD
;
A
#
# COMPACT_ATOMS: atom_id res chain seq x y z
N MET A 1 -92.29 41.22 22.86
CA MET A 1 -91.66 39.91 23.12
C MET A 1 -91.39 39.11 21.84
N GLU A 2 -92.27 39.10 20.83
CA GLU A 2 -92.00 38.36 19.57
C GLU A 2 -90.73 38.80 18.82
N ARG A 3 -90.46 40.10 18.65
CA ARG A 3 -89.24 40.57 17.95
C ARG A 3 -87.94 40.08 18.59
N GLN A 4 -87.85 40.05 19.92
CA GLN A 4 -86.67 39.56 20.63
C GLN A 4 -86.49 38.04 20.47
N ALA A 5 -87.58 37.28 20.37
CA ALA A 5 -87.52 35.83 20.13
C ALA A 5 -87.06 35.52 18.69
N THR A 6 -87.47 36.31 17.70
CA THR A 6 -87.03 36.17 16.31
C THR A 6 -85.55 36.53 16.14
N GLU A 7 -85.10 37.64 16.73
CA GLU A 7 -83.68 38.05 16.72
C GLU A 7 -82.78 37.01 17.40
N ALA A 8 -83.22 36.45 18.53
CA ALA A 8 -82.48 35.39 19.23
C ALA A 8 -82.36 34.12 18.38
N ARG A 9 -83.44 33.75 17.67
CA ARG A 9 -83.45 32.59 16.78
C ARG A 9 -82.57 32.80 15.54
N ASP A 10 -82.60 33.98 14.96
CA ASP A 10 -81.74 34.33 13.81
C ASP A 10 -80.27 34.36 14.21
N SER A 11 -79.95 34.93 15.38
CA SER A 11 -78.60 34.92 15.95
C SER A 11 -78.10 33.50 16.23
N ALA A 12 -78.92 32.64 16.83
CA ALA A 12 -78.59 31.24 17.08
C ALA A 12 -78.36 30.46 15.77
N THR A 13 -79.17 30.72 14.74
CA THR A 13 -79.01 30.11 13.41
C THR A 13 -77.71 30.56 12.75
N HIS A 14 -77.40 31.86 12.84
CA HIS A 14 -76.16 32.42 12.30
C HIS A 14 -74.91 31.87 13.02
N GLN A 15 -74.97 31.70 14.35
CA GLN A 15 -73.91 31.06 15.13
C GLN A 15 -73.75 29.58 14.76
N ALA A 16 -74.84 28.83 14.61
CA ALA A 16 -74.77 27.42 14.21
C ALA A 16 -74.13 27.24 12.83
N LEU A 17 -74.47 28.10 11.86
CA LEU A 17 -73.87 28.11 10.53
C LEU A 17 -72.37 28.47 10.58
N ALA A 18 -72.00 29.48 11.38
CA ALA A 18 -70.60 29.86 11.55
C ALA A 18 -69.76 28.74 12.19
N VAL A 19 -70.31 28.04 13.20
CA VAL A 19 -69.66 26.87 13.82
C VAL A 19 -69.52 25.73 12.82
N GLN A 20 -70.55 25.43 12.03
CA GLN A 20 -70.49 24.38 11.00
C GLN A 20 -69.44 24.68 9.93
N ALA A 21 -69.36 25.93 9.46
CA ALA A 21 -68.33 26.38 8.53
C ALA A 21 -66.93 26.27 9.14
N SER A 22 -66.77 26.62 10.42
CA SER A 22 -65.51 26.48 11.16
C SER A 22 -65.07 25.01 11.28
N ILE A 23 -65.99 24.09 11.57
CA ILE A 23 -65.71 22.65 11.63
C ILE A 23 -65.30 22.11 10.25
N ALA A 24 -65.97 22.53 9.18
CA ALA A 24 -65.64 22.11 7.82
C ALA A 24 -64.23 22.59 7.42
N GLU A 25 -63.87 23.83 7.76
CA GLU A 25 -62.52 24.35 7.52
C GLU A 25 -61.47 23.63 8.37
N ALA A 26 -61.76 23.40 9.66
CA ALA A 26 -60.86 22.66 10.54
C ALA A 26 -60.60 21.23 10.03
N THR A 27 -61.63 20.55 9.51
CA THR A 27 -61.50 19.21 8.91
C THR A 27 -60.65 19.24 7.65
N ARG A 28 -60.84 20.25 6.79
CA ARG A 28 -60.03 20.46 5.59
C ARG A 28 -58.56 20.70 5.94
N ALA A 29 -58.30 21.57 6.91
CA ALA A 29 -56.97 21.89 7.40
C ALA A 29 -56.29 20.65 8.01
N ALA A 30 -57.01 19.85 8.80
CA ALA A 30 -56.50 18.60 9.36
C ALA A 30 -56.09 17.61 8.26
N GLY A 31 -56.89 17.43 7.21
CA GLY A 31 -56.54 16.56 6.07
C GLY A 31 -55.39 17.09 5.21
N VAL A 32 -55.14 18.40 5.19
CA VAL A 32 -53.91 18.97 4.60
C VAL A 32 -52.70 18.67 5.49
N MET A 33 -52.81 18.86 6.80
CA MET A 33 -51.74 18.58 7.76
C MET A 33 -51.35 17.09 7.78
N GLU A 34 -52.30 16.18 7.65
CA GLU A 34 -52.04 14.74 7.55
C GLU A 34 -51.19 14.41 6.30
N ARG A 35 -51.53 15.01 5.15
CA ARG A 35 -50.74 14.86 3.92
C ARG A 35 -49.34 15.48 4.04
N VAL A 36 -49.22 16.63 4.71
CA VAL A 36 -47.91 17.24 5.00
C VAL A 36 -47.08 16.34 5.90
N ALA A 37 -47.67 15.79 6.97
CA ALA A 37 -46.98 14.87 7.87
C ALA A 37 -46.52 13.60 7.14
N ALA A 38 -47.35 13.03 6.26
CA ALA A 38 -46.97 11.90 5.42
C ALA A 38 -45.80 12.25 4.47
N ALA A 39 -45.86 13.42 3.81
CA ALA A 39 -44.77 13.89 2.96
C ALA A 39 -43.47 14.15 3.74
N MET A 40 -43.58 14.68 4.97
CA MET A 40 -42.45 14.86 5.89
C MET A 40 -41.86 13.51 6.33
N ALA A 41 -42.68 12.49 6.60
CA ALA A 41 -42.21 11.16 6.95
C ALA A 41 -41.41 10.53 5.79
N THR A 42 -41.94 10.61 4.56
CA THR A 42 -41.22 10.15 3.35
C THR A 42 -39.92 10.93 3.15
N SER A 43 -39.96 12.25 3.31
CA SER A 43 -38.78 13.11 3.19
C SER A 43 -37.73 12.78 4.25
N ALA A 44 -38.14 12.51 5.49
CA ALA A 44 -37.24 12.08 6.56
C ALA A 44 -36.56 10.75 6.23
N GLU A 45 -37.28 9.80 5.63
CA GLU A 45 -36.70 8.53 5.19
C GLU A 45 -35.71 8.71 4.04
N SER A 46 -36.07 9.48 3.02
CA SER A 46 -35.14 9.81 1.92
C SER A 46 -33.88 10.53 2.41
N VAL A 47 -34.00 11.39 3.43
CA VAL A 47 -32.86 12.03 4.07
C VAL A 47 -31.98 11.01 4.80
N ARG A 48 -32.57 10.05 5.55
CA ARG A 48 -31.79 8.98 6.21
C ARG A 48 -31.04 8.11 5.22
N GLU A 49 -31.69 7.72 4.13
CA GLU A 49 -31.07 6.94 3.05
C GLU A 49 -29.92 7.73 2.42
N SER A 50 -30.15 9.00 2.10
CA SER A 50 -29.12 9.90 1.55
C SER A 50 -27.91 10.05 2.49
N VAL A 51 -28.13 10.14 3.79
CA VAL A 51 -27.05 10.18 4.81
C VAL A 51 -26.27 8.86 4.82
N THR A 52 -26.96 7.72 4.69
CA THR A 52 -26.31 6.39 4.66
C THR A 52 -25.45 6.24 3.43
N ILE A 53 -25.99 6.53 2.24
CA ILE A 53 -25.26 6.52 0.97
C ILE A 53 -24.04 7.45 1.04
N SER A 54 -24.20 8.65 1.61
CA SER A 54 -23.09 9.61 1.75
C SER A 54 -21.97 9.06 2.65
N LYS A 55 -22.30 8.32 3.70
CA LYS A 55 -21.30 7.65 4.56
C LYS A 55 -20.56 6.53 3.82
N ASP A 56 -21.26 5.75 3.02
CA ASP A 56 -20.67 4.65 2.24
C ASP A 56 -19.74 5.19 1.15
N ILE A 57 -20.14 6.26 0.47
CA ILE A 57 -19.32 6.99 -0.50
C ILE A 57 -18.07 7.53 0.19
N ALA A 58 -18.21 8.21 1.33
CA ALA A 58 -17.07 8.76 2.06
C ALA A 58 -16.08 7.67 2.49
N THR A 59 -16.58 6.50 2.92
CA THR A 59 -15.75 5.36 3.31
C THR A 59 -14.98 4.79 2.12
N THR A 60 -15.67 4.61 0.98
CA THR A 60 -15.07 4.10 -0.25
C THR A 60 -14.03 5.07 -0.81
N GLN A 61 -14.34 6.36 -0.83
CA GLN A 61 -13.42 7.41 -1.26
C GLN A 61 -12.18 7.47 -0.37
N LYS A 62 -12.34 7.35 0.95
CA LYS A 62 -11.21 7.27 1.89
C LYS A 62 -10.32 6.07 1.55
N PHE A 63 -10.89 4.88 1.40
CA PHE A 63 -10.13 3.67 1.08
C PHE A 63 -9.40 3.77 -0.25
N ALA A 64 -10.06 4.25 -1.30
CA ALA A 64 -9.45 4.44 -2.61
C ALA A 64 -8.29 5.45 -2.56
N THR A 65 -8.45 6.54 -1.82
CA THR A 65 -7.40 7.54 -1.61
C THR A 65 -6.20 6.93 -0.87
N GLU A 66 -6.44 6.15 0.19
CA GLU A 66 -5.36 5.46 0.91
C GLU A 66 -4.55 4.55 -0.02
N LEU A 67 -5.22 3.74 -0.85
CA LEU A 67 -4.54 2.84 -1.78
C LEU A 67 -3.74 3.59 -2.86
N GLN A 68 -4.27 4.69 -3.41
CA GLN A 68 -3.58 5.45 -4.46
C GLN A 68 -2.44 6.31 -3.90
N SER A 69 -2.49 6.70 -2.63
CA SER A 69 -1.52 7.61 -2.03
C SER A 69 -0.45 6.93 -1.17
N ARG A 70 -0.64 5.65 -0.78
CA ARG A 70 0.30 4.98 0.14
C ARG A 70 1.71 4.84 -0.42
N ALA A 71 2.65 4.58 0.50
CA ALA A 71 4.02 4.19 0.17
C ALA A 71 4.04 2.78 -0.44
N TYR A 72 4.79 2.64 -1.54
CA TYR A 72 5.02 1.38 -2.24
C TYR A 72 6.51 1.15 -2.32
N LEU A 73 7.05 0.31 -1.44
CA LEU A 73 8.47 -0.03 -1.49
C LEU A 73 8.70 -1.19 -2.47
N SER A 74 9.82 -1.14 -3.16
CA SER A 74 10.33 -2.24 -3.98
C SER A 74 11.83 -2.34 -3.77
N VAL A 75 12.36 -3.56 -3.81
CA VAL A 75 13.80 -3.84 -3.71
C VAL A 75 14.32 -4.29 -5.07
N PHE A 76 15.47 -3.78 -5.49
CA PHE A 76 16.12 -4.13 -6.74
C PHE A 76 17.60 -4.40 -6.51
N PHE A 77 18.20 -5.23 -7.36
CA PHE A 77 19.64 -5.33 -7.46
C PHE A 77 20.21 -4.02 -8.02
N ASP A 78 21.30 -3.52 -7.43
CA ASP A 78 22.02 -2.35 -7.89
C ASP A 78 23.42 -2.73 -8.40
N SER A 79 24.21 -3.36 -7.53
CA SER A 79 25.60 -3.69 -7.83
C SER A 79 26.10 -4.84 -6.97
N ALA A 80 27.22 -5.44 -7.37
CA ALA A 80 27.95 -6.41 -6.58
C ALA A 80 29.46 -6.32 -6.81
N ILE A 81 30.22 -6.87 -5.87
CA ILE A 81 31.66 -7.01 -5.93
C ILE A 81 31.95 -8.51 -5.78
N TYR A 82 32.81 -9.05 -6.65
CA TYR A 82 33.29 -10.42 -6.51
C TYR A 82 34.53 -10.45 -5.63
N GLN A 83 34.80 -11.61 -5.04
CA GLN A 83 35.96 -11.80 -4.18
C GLN A 83 37.29 -11.70 -4.96
N ASP A 84 38.22 -10.89 -4.47
CA ASP A 84 39.60 -10.76 -4.97
C ASP A 84 40.58 -10.64 -3.80
N VAL A 85 41.80 -10.13 -4.00
CA VAL A 85 42.79 -9.97 -2.90
C VAL A 85 42.32 -9.03 -1.77
N ASN A 86 41.44 -8.08 -2.05
CA ASN A 86 40.99 -7.02 -1.14
C ASN A 86 39.52 -7.14 -0.73
N HIS A 87 38.71 -7.87 -1.50
CA HIS A 87 37.26 -7.92 -1.34
C HIS A 87 36.76 -9.34 -1.08
N VAL A 88 35.64 -9.44 -0.39
CA VAL A 88 34.78 -10.64 -0.36
C VAL A 88 33.59 -10.40 -1.29
N PHE A 89 32.81 -11.45 -1.57
CA PHE A 89 31.56 -11.27 -2.31
C PHE A 89 30.62 -10.32 -1.56
N GLU A 90 30.17 -9.27 -2.23
CA GLU A 90 29.27 -8.26 -1.68
C GLU A 90 28.19 -7.92 -2.70
N ALA A 91 26.96 -7.73 -2.24
CA ALA A 91 25.84 -7.28 -3.05
C ALA A 91 25.21 -6.02 -2.44
N THR A 92 24.78 -5.13 -3.32
CA THR A 92 24.05 -3.92 -3.02
C THR A 92 22.65 -4.05 -3.59
N ALA A 93 21.66 -3.85 -2.72
CA ALA A 93 20.26 -3.70 -3.09
C ALA A 93 19.81 -2.24 -2.95
N VAL A 94 18.96 -1.78 -3.85
CA VAL A 94 18.23 -0.50 -3.76
C VAL A 94 16.83 -0.78 -3.25
N ILE A 95 16.46 -0.14 -2.16
CA ILE A 95 15.06 0.01 -1.75
C ILE A 95 14.56 1.34 -2.33
N ARG A 96 13.46 1.33 -3.06
CA ARG A 96 12.85 2.53 -3.65
C ARG A 96 11.40 2.68 -3.23
N ASN A 97 11.00 3.90 -2.87
CA ASN A 97 9.59 4.22 -2.67
C ASN A 97 8.97 4.76 -3.96
N HIS A 98 8.07 3.98 -4.54
CA HIS A 98 7.26 4.32 -5.71
C HIS A 98 5.92 4.99 -5.35
N GLY A 99 5.60 5.04 -4.06
CA GLY A 99 4.37 5.64 -3.57
C GLY A 99 4.43 7.15 -3.41
N ASN A 100 3.26 7.74 -3.13
CA ASN A 100 3.09 9.19 -3.01
C ASN A 100 3.26 9.72 -1.58
N THR A 101 3.45 8.83 -0.60
CA THR A 101 3.68 9.17 0.81
C THR A 101 4.99 8.54 1.32
N PRO A 102 5.63 9.13 2.36
CA PRO A 102 6.83 8.54 2.94
C PRO A 102 6.56 7.14 3.50
N ALA A 103 7.57 6.26 3.41
CA ALA A 103 7.65 5.05 4.21
C ALA A 103 8.38 5.39 5.51
N TYR A 104 7.72 5.16 6.64
CA TYR A 104 8.26 5.40 7.97
C TYR A 104 8.79 4.12 8.57
N ASP A 105 9.66 4.26 9.58
CA ASP A 105 10.16 3.18 10.40
C ASP A 105 10.67 2.00 9.57
N VAL A 106 11.32 2.30 8.44
CA VAL A 106 11.78 1.29 7.49
C VAL A 106 12.88 0.51 8.18
N VAL A 107 12.66 -0.77 8.42
CA VAL A 107 13.63 -1.72 8.97
C VAL A 107 13.94 -2.75 7.91
N PHE A 108 15.21 -2.85 7.55
CA PHE A 108 15.69 -3.78 6.56
C PHE A 108 16.54 -4.87 7.22
N LYS A 109 16.29 -6.13 6.85
CA LYS A 109 17.09 -7.29 7.24
C LYS A 109 17.45 -8.06 5.99
N ALA A 110 18.73 -8.30 5.77
CA ALA A 110 19.17 -9.14 4.66
C ALA A 110 20.48 -9.83 4.92
N THR A 111 20.65 -10.90 4.17
CA THR A 111 21.76 -11.82 4.20
C THR A 111 22.32 -11.96 2.78
N ALA A 112 23.63 -12.10 2.67
CA ALA A 112 24.31 -12.44 1.43
C ALA A 112 25.18 -13.69 1.67
N GLN A 113 25.05 -14.71 0.83
CA GLN A 113 25.73 -16.00 1.00
C GLN A 113 26.04 -16.65 -0.34
N ILE A 114 27.03 -17.55 -0.32
CA ILE A 114 27.26 -18.51 -1.40
C ILE A 114 26.38 -19.74 -1.14
N VAL A 115 25.45 -20.00 -2.04
CA VAL A 115 24.40 -21.03 -1.89
C VAL A 115 24.56 -22.13 -2.94
N PRO A 116 24.15 -23.38 -2.65
CA PRO A 116 24.18 -24.46 -3.63
C PRO A 116 23.20 -24.21 -4.79
N VAL A 117 23.58 -24.63 -6.00
CA VAL A 117 22.74 -24.58 -7.21
C VAL A 117 22.73 -25.96 -7.89
N PRO A 118 21.56 -26.52 -8.24
CA PRO A 118 20.22 -25.95 -8.04
C PRO A 118 19.87 -25.79 -6.56
N PHE A 119 18.99 -24.81 -6.26
CA PHE A 119 18.47 -24.65 -4.91
C PHE A 119 17.75 -25.93 -4.49
N PRO A 120 17.92 -26.38 -3.24
CA PRO A 120 17.03 -27.37 -2.64
C PRO A 120 15.58 -26.91 -2.77
N GLU A 121 14.65 -27.84 -3.02
CA GLU A 121 13.21 -27.51 -3.13
C GLU A 121 12.66 -26.82 -1.86
N ASP A 122 13.30 -27.06 -0.71
CA ASP A 122 12.94 -26.57 0.61
C ASP A 122 13.84 -25.42 1.11
N PHE A 123 14.57 -24.74 0.22
CA PHE A 123 15.45 -23.63 0.62
C PHE A 123 14.65 -22.47 1.25
N ALA A 124 14.76 -22.33 2.57
CA ALA A 124 13.86 -21.47 3.37
C ALA A 124 14.23 -19.97 3.41
N TYR A 125 15.25 -19.51 2.67
CA TYR A 125 15.75 -18.12 2.68
C TYR A 125 15.75 -17.48 4.09
N PRO A 126 16.51 -18.04 5.06
CA PRO A 126 16.41 -17.65 6.46
C PRO A 126 16.77 -16.17 6.63
N LEU A 127 15.92 -15.43 7.32
CA LEU A 127 16.18 -14.04 7.68
C LEU A 127 17.25 -13.99 8.77
N PRO A 128 18.17 -13.00 8.74
CA PRO A 128 19.16 -12.84 9.79
C PRO A 128 18.51 -12.42 11.11
N ASP A 129 19.13 -12.80 12.23
CA ASP A 129 18.69 -12.44 13.58
C ASP A 129 18.58 -10.91 13.78
N ASP A 130 17.77 -10.49 14.75
CA ASP A 130 17.36 -9.11 15.02
C ASP A 130 18.51 -8.10 15.23
N SER A 131 19.74 -8.58 15.47
CA SER A 131 20.93 -7.75 15.67
C SER A 131 21.58 -7.23 14.37
N ALA A 132 21.17 -7.73 13.20
CA ALA A 132 21.78 -7.39 11.92
C ALA A 132 21.27 -6.06 11.32
N GLY A 133 21.64 -4.93 11.93
CA GLY A 133 21.65 -3.63 11.25
C GLY A 133 20.28 -3.02 10.94
N GLY A 134 19.36 -3.02 11.92
CA GLY A 134 18.09 -2.31 11.84
C GLY A 134 18.28 -0.80 11.79
N SER A 135 18.42 -0.23 10.59
CA SER A 135 18.44 1.22 10.40
C SER A 135 17.00 1.72 10.26
N VAL A 136 16.38 2.14 11.37
CA VAL A 136 15.09 2.86 11.35
C VAL A 136 15.26 4.11 10.49
N SER A 137 14.59 4.13 9.35
CA SER A 137 14.77 5.16 8.33
C SER A 137 13.44 5.59 7.76
N LEU A 138 13.35 6.85 7.42
CA LEU A 138 12.31 7.34 6.53
C LEU A 138 12.81 7.19 5.08
N ILE A 139 11.95 6.73 4.18
CA ILE A 139 12.18 6.79 2.73
C ILE A 139 11.08 7.64 2.11
N ALA A 140 11.44 8.87 1.74
CA ALA A 140 10.52 9.83 1.13
C ALA A 140 10.00 9.33 -0.24
N PRO A 141 8.87 9.86 -0.75
CA PRO A 141 8.39 9.56 -2.09
C PRO A 141 9.48 9.72 -3.15
N GLY A 142 9.66 8.72 -4.00
CA GLY A 142 10.68 8.70 -5.05
C GLY A 142 12.13 8.49 -4.58
N ALA A 143 12.40 8.58 -3.27
CA ALA A 143 13.74 8.39 -2.72
C ALA A 143 14.14 6.92 -2.70
N THR A 144 15.46 6.70 -2.64
CA THR A 144 16.09 5.38 -2.58
C THR A 144 16.96 5.25 -1.34
N LYS A 145 17.16 4.01 -0.91
CA LYS A 145 18.12 3.64 0.13
C LYS A 145 18.94 2.45 -0.36
N LEU A 146 20.25 2.57 -0.29
CA LEU A 146 21.17 1.48 -0.59
C LEU A 146 21.35 0.59 0.62
N VAL A 147 21.39 -0.72 0.40
CA VAL A 147 21.76 -1.68 1.42
C VAL A 147 22.78 -2.66 0.90
N HIS A 148 23.92 -2.67 1.59
CA HIS A 148 25.08 -3.49 1.29
C HIS A 148 25.11 -4.72 2.19
N ARG A 149 25.39 -5.90 1.62
CA ARG A 149 25.63 -7.13 2.36
C ARG A 149 26.76 -7.93 1.74
N ALA A 150 27.77 -8.19 2.56
CA ALA A 150 28.89 -9.06 2.23
C ALA A 150 28.64 -10.48 2.75
N VAL A 151 29.23 -11.47 2.08
CA VAL A 151 29.36 -12.82 2.63
C VAL A 151 30.24 -12.79 3.88
N ALA A 152 29.89 -13.59 4.88
CA ALA A 152 30.62 -13.60 6.16
C ALA A 152 32.06 -14.12 6.03
N GLU A 153 32.27 -15.10 5.13
CA GLU A 153 33.55 -15.79 4.99
C GLU A 153 34.01 -15.81 3.53
N ARG A 154 35.33 -15.71 3.38
CA ARG A 154 36.02 -15.86 2.10
C ARG A 154 35.94 -17.32 1.63
N ILE A 155 35.68 -17.54 0.34
CA ILE A 155 35.78 -18.87 -0.27
C ILE A 155 37.19 -19.14 -0.81
N PRO A 156 37.57 -20.40 -1.10
CA PRO A 156 38.83 -20.70 -1.77
C PRO A 156 38.96 -19.98 -3.13
N ASP A 157 40.13 -19.43 -3.45
CA ASP A 157 40.33 -18.61 -4.66
C ASP A 157 40.03 -19.38 -5.96
N ASN A 158 40.25 -20.71 -5.96
CA ASN A 158 39.92 -21.57 -7.10
C ASN A 158 38.42 -21.78 -7.31
N GLU A 159 37.56 -21.39 -6.36
CA GLU A 159 36.10 -21.44 -6.49
C GLU A 159 35.47 -20.13 -6.98
N VAL A 160 36.21 -19.01 -6.92
CA VAL A 160 35.70 -17.66 -7.24
C VAL A 160 35.08 -17.61 -8.63
N ASP A 161 35.80 -18.09 -9.65
CA ASP A 161 35.31 -18.08 -11.03
C ASP A 161 34.05 -18.92 -11.22
N THR A 162 33.89 -19.99 -10.43
CA THR A 162 32.70 -20.85 -10.49
C THR A 162 31.49 -20.14 -9.90
N VAL A 163 31.66 -19.47 -8.76
CA VAL A 163 30.60 -18.66 -8.14
C VAL A 163 30.23 -17.47 -9.02
N LYS A 164 31.22 -16.80 -9.63
CA LYS A 164 31.00 -15.68 -10.56
C LYS A 164 30.06 -16.06 -11.70
N ARG A 165 30.16 -17.27 -12.24
CA ARG A 165 29.31 -17.73 -13.37
C ARG A 165 27.84 -17.94 -13.00
N GLY A 166 27.48 -18.03 -11.72
CA GLY A 166 26.08 -18.12 -11.28
C GLY A 166 25.36 -19.42 -11.63
N GLY A 167 26.05 -20.57 -11.55
CA GLY A 167 25.50 -21.88 -11.90
C GLY A 167 26.03 -23.00 -11.01
N PRO A 168 25.67 -24.27 -11.28
CA PRO A 168 26.13 -25.39 -10.47
C PRO A 168 27.67 -25.42 -10.30
N PRO A 169 28.18 -25.75 -9.10
CA PRO A 169 27.43 -26.19 -7.93
C PRO A 169 27.00 -25.06 -6.98
N ARG A 170 27.41 -23.80 -7.21
CA ARG A 170 27.22 -22.70 -6.25
C ARG A 170 27.01 -21.35 -6.93
N SER A 171 26.17 -20.50 -6.36
CA SER A 171 25.95 -19.13 -6.81
C SER A 171 25.97 -18.16 -5.63
N PHE A 172 26.29 -16.90 -5.91
CA PHE A 172 26.16 -15.83 -4.94
C PHE A 172 24.71 -15.35 -4.88
N ALA A 173 24.13 -15.26 -3.69
CA ALA A 173 22.75 -14.83 -3.50
C ALA A 173 22.61 -13.83 -2.36
N MET A 174 21.62 -12.95 -2.48
CA MET A 174 21.20 -12.03 -1.44
C MET A 174 19.69 -12.08 -1.30
N TRP A 175 19.21 -12.09 -0.06
CA TRP A 175 17.79 -12.11 0.26
C TRP A 175 17.50 -11.41 1.57
N GLY A 176 16.23 -11.06 1.79
CA GLY A 176 15.84 -10.39 3.01
C GLY A 176 14.37 -9.97 3.04
N ILE A 177 14.07 -9.16 4.05
CA ILE A 177 12.77 -8.54 4.27
C ILE A 177 12.95 -7.06 4.56
N VAL A 178 12.03 -6.25 4.05
CA VAL A 178 11.89 -4.84 4.42
C VAL A 178 10.55 -4.68 5.09
N ASN A 179 10.55 -4.19 6.33
CA ASN A 179 9.35 -3.84 7.08
C ASN A 179 9.25 -2.32 7.10
N TYR A 180 8.05 -1.77 6.98
CA TYR A 180 7.82 -0.34 7.07
C TYR A 180 6.40 -0.01 7.52
N ARG A 181 6.21 1.22 7.97
CA ARG A 181 4.89 1.78 8.28
C ARG A 181 4.53 2.81 7.21
N ASP A 182 3.35 2.70 6.63
CA ASP A 182 2.86 3.71 5.68
C ASP A 182 2.31 4.96 6.41
N ALA A 183 2.05 6.03 5.67
CA ALA A 183 1.49 7.26 6.22
C ALA A 183 0.07 7.10 6.82
N PHE A 184 -0.59 5.96 6.59
CA PHE A 184 -1.88 5.60 7.16
C PHE A 184 -1.75 4.68 8.37
N ASN A 185 -0.53 4.60 8.93
CA ASN A 185 -0.21 3.85 10.13
C ASN A 185 -0.40 2.33 10.00
N LYS A 186 -0.36 1.79 8.76
CA LYS A 186 -0.40 0.34 8.51
C LYS A 186 1.02 -0.19 8.34
N THR A 187 1.34 -1.26 9.06
CA THR A 187 2.58 -2.00 8.88
C THR A 187 2.51 -2.82 7.60
N ARG A 188 3.59 -2.79 6.84
CA ARG A 188 3.77 -3.45 5.55
C ARG A 188 5.11 -4.14 5.53
N HIS A 189 5.24 -5.16 4.70
CA HIS A 189 6.52 -5.77 4.45
C HIS A 189 6.64 -6.23 3.00
N ILE A 190 7.89 -6.38 2.56
CA ILE A 190 8.24 -6.96 1.26
C ILE A 190 9.40 -7.92 1.47
N LYS A 191 9.31 -9.10 0.87
CA LYS A 191 10.41 -10.06 0.81
C LYS A 191 11.10 -9.94 -0.54
N PHE A 192 12.40 -10.17 -0.56
CA PHE A 192 13.16 -10.19 -1.79
C PHE A 192 14.25 -11.24 -1.73
N ALA A 193 14.56 -11.82 -2.88
CA ALA A 193 15.71 -12.68 -3.06
C ALA A 193 16.15 -12.63 -4.53
N PHE A 194 17.46 -12.56 -4.74
CA PHE A 194 18.08 -12.62 -6.06
C PHE A 194 19.44 -13.32 -6.00
N THR A 195 19.79 -14.00 -7.09
CA THR A 195 21.15 -14.52 -7.33
C THR A 195 21.93 -13.56 -8.20
N VAL A 196 23.22 -13.40 -7.96
CA VAL A 196 24.10 -12.51 -8.71
C VAL A 196 25.12 -13.34 -9.48
N TYR A 197 25.40 -12.92 -10.71
CA TYR A 197 26.41 -13.52 -11.56
C TYR A 197 27.08 -12.46 -12.44
N TRP A 198 28.31 -12.76 -12.82
CA TRP A 198 29.12 -11.98 -13.73
C TRP A 198 29.22 -12.73 -15.04
N GLN A 199 28.97 -12.02 -16.13
CA GLN A 199 29.19 -12.57 -17.46
C GLN A 199 30.62 -12.22 -17.87
N PRO A 200 31.47 -13.23 -18.16
CA PRO A 200 32.80 -12.98 -18.66
C PRO A 200 32.74 -12.15 -19.94
N TRP A 201 33.69 -11.24 -20.11
CA TRP A 201 33.84 -10.56 -21.38
C TRP A 201 34.17 -11.58 -22.48
N VAL A 202 33.53 -11.39 -23.64
CA VAL A 202 34.00 -12.03 -24.87
C VAL A 202 35.18 -11.22 -25.40
N ALA A 203 36.16 -11.90 -26.01
CA ALA A 203 37.36 -11.26 -26.55
C ALA A 203 37.01 -10.01 -27.38
N GLY A 204 37.62 -8.86 -27.03
CA GLY A 204 37.40 -7.57 -27.67
C GLY A 204 36.39 -6.64 -26.99
N MET A 205 35.69 -7.09 -25.94
CA MET A 205 34.76 -6.24 -25.16
C MET A 205 35.34 -5.71 -23.85
N GLU A 206 36.54 -6.15 -23.49
CA GLU A 206 37.20 -5.86 -22.22
C GLU A 206 37.61 -4.40 -22.06
N LYS A 207 37.69 -3.64 -23.16
CA LYS A 207 38.19 -2.26 -23.16
C LYS A 207 37.12 -1.25 -23.59
N ASP A 208 37.12 -0.08 -22.97
CA ASP A 208 36.33 1.06 -23.43
C ASP A 208 36.92 1.72 -24.68
N ARG A 209 36.29 2.81 -25.14
CA ARG A 209 36.76 3.56 -26.32
C ARG A 209 38.15 4.18 -26.12
N ASP A 210 38.56 4.35 -24.87
CA ASP A 210 39.83 4.96 -24.48
C ASP A 210 40.90 3.90 -24.14
N GLY A 211 40.57 2.61 -24.26
CA GLY A 211 41.48 1.48 -24.03
C GLY A 211 41.54 1.00 -22.58
N ASN A 212 40.72 1.55 -21.67
CA ASN A 212 40.68 1.15 -20.27
C ASN A 212 39.90 -0.15 -20.08
N LEU A 213 40.37 -1.01 -19.18
CA LEU A 213 39.65 -2.23 -18.83
C LEU A 213 38.31 -1.90 -18.16
N ARG A 214 37.25 -2.53 -18.64
CA ARG A 214 35.91 -2.43 -18.07
C ARG A 214 35.67 -3.56 -17.09
N PRO A 215 34.98 -3.30 -15.96
CA PRO A 215 34.55 -4.38 -15.07
C PRO A 215 33.63 -5.34 -15.84
N GLU A 216 33.70 -6.63 -15.51
CA GLU A 216 32.77 -7.63 -16.06
C GLU A 216 31.32 -7.18 -15.80
N PRO A 217 30.43 -7.28 -16.81
CA PRO A 217 29.03 -6.96 -16.61
C PRO A 217 28.43 -7.94 -15.59
N GLN A 218 27.73 -7.38 -14.62
CA GLN A 218 27.06 -8.10 -13.56
C GLN A 218 25.55 -8.10 -13.79
N TYR A 219 24.93 -9.20 -13.41
CA TYR A 219 23.51 -9.43 -13.60
C TYR A 219 22.93 -10.09 -12.35
N SER A 220 21.65 -9.87 -12.12
CA SER A 220 20.87 -10.61 -11.15
C SER A 220 19.81 -11.47 -11.83
N ARG A 221 19.42 -12.55 -11.17
CA ARG A 221 18.17 -13.25 -11.44
C ARG A 221 17.30 -13.18 -10.20
N ASP A 222 16.11 -12.67 -10.38
CA ASP A 222 15.11 -12.64 -9.31
C ASP A 222 14.61 -14.06 -9.08
N THR A 223 14.40 -14.40 -7.81
CA THR A 223 13.74 -15.65 -7.43
C THR A 223 12.23 -15.52 -7.61
N ALA A 224 11.50 -16.63 -7.55
CA ALA A 224 10.03 -16.61 -7.56
C ALA A 224 9.42 -15.73 -6.45
N HIS A 225 10.16 -15.52 -5.35
CA HIS A 225 9.73 -14.78 -4.16
C HIS A 225 10.20 -13.32 -4.14
N HIS A 226 10.57 -12.77 -5.29
CA HIS A 226 11.08 -11.41 -5.37
C HIS A 226 9.98 -10.35 -5.33
N ASN A 227 10.09 -9.40 -4.40
CA ASN A 227 9.10 -8.35 -4.14
C ASN A 227 7.70 -8.91 -3.85
N GLU A 228 7.61 -10.07 -3.19
CA GLU A 228 6.35 -10.54 -2.62
C GLU A 228 5.93 -9.59 -1.49
N ALA A 229 4.82 -8.91 -1.72
CA ALA A 229 4.12 -8.11 -0.73
C ALA A 229 2.89 -8.90 -0.25
N ASP A 230 2.68 -8.97 1.06
CA ASP A 230 1.41 -9.44 1.66
C ASP A 230 0.28 -8.41 1.50
#